data_AF-A0A0W4ZIV4-F1
#
_entry.id   AF-A0A0W4ZIV4-F1
#
_cell.length_a   1.000
_cell.length_b   1.000
_cell.length_c   1.000
_cell.angle_alpha   90.00
_cell.angle_beta   90.00
_cell.angle_gamma   90.00
#
_symmetry.space_group_name_H-M   'P 1'
#
loop_
_entity.id
_entity.type
_entity.pdbx_description
1 polymer ?
#
loop_
_entity_poly.entity_id
_entity_poly.type
_entity_poly.pdbx_seq_one_letter_code
_entity_poly.pdbx_strand_id
1 'polypeptide(L)'
;MEKFTKWRDPGTGLAPFLQNPFEMPNQKFFFFIFGPILFLIRHLFIFILFITYFIFVHTLLSPVLQPIFPKTIHLIKKIFIGTVLVLCGIFPVYSQMYVHSSENTNIKPKPKDIIVSCCCSPLDILYLTFKYNPVFTISFSNTVLVEHVSGIKAMFYMLSTPKKPSYKNNTTLDNLSKLYPNRIISVFPEGTTSNGRGLLLFTQSLQSVAPQTRIFPLSIKYSHYLATPHPKSLFTFLFRLTFKLSHKIHIKISKTPIISSNYQEELDETVSISLSKLSKIPRVNLGVDEKIAFLEAWKTYKKY
;
A
#
# COMPACT_ATOMS: atom_id res chain seq x y z
N MET A 1 -13.27 11.35 25.71
CA MET A 1 -12.42 10.91 24.57
C MET A 1 -11.18 10.12 25.03
N GLU A 2 -11.20 9.51 26.22
CA GLU A 2 -10.01 8.91 26.86
C GLU A 2 -9.82 7.40 26.57
N LYS A 3 -10.79 6.74 25.93
CA LYS A 3 -10.88 5.27 25.87
C LYS A 3 -9.81 4.57 25.00
N PHE A 4 -9.09 5.29 24.15
CA PHE A 4 -8.01 4.75 23.30
C PHE A 4 -6.70 5.54 23.42
N THR A 5 -6.51 6.27 24.52
CA THR A 5 -5.28 7.05 24.77
C THR A 5 -4.04 6.17 24.83
N LYS A 6 -4.17 4.91 25.27
CA LYS A 6 -3.09 3.91 25.28
C LYS A 6 -2.46 3.67 23.90
N TRP A 7 -3.23 3.80 22.82
CA TRP A 7 -2.74 3.61 21.45
C TRP A 7 -2.49 4.94 20.73
N ARG A 8 -2.16 5.97 21.52
CA ARG A 8 -1.55 7.19 21.02
C ARG A 8 -0.06 7.11 21.26
N ASP A 9 0.69 7.51 20.26
CA ASP A 9 2.12 7.66 20.38
C ASP A 9 2.42 8.79 21.39
N PRO A 10 3.22 8.54 22.44
CA PRO A 10 3.45 9.52 23.50
C PRO A 10 4.27 10.73 23.01
N GLY A 11 5.16 10.53 22.03
CA GLY A 11 6.00 11.60 21.50
C GLY A 11 5.24 12.56 20.58
N THR A 12 4.37 12.03 19.72
CA THR A 12 3.66 12.82 18.68
C THR A 12 2.20 13.10 19.02
N GLY A 13 1.62 12.39 20.00
CA GLY A 13 0.19 12.45 20.33
C GLY A 13 -0.73 11.82 19.27
N LEU A 14 -0.18 11.19 18.23
CA LEU A 14 -0.94 10.64 17.10
C LEU A 14 -1.53 9.27 17.44
N ALA A 15 -2.75 9.03 16.97
CA ALA A 15 -3.42 7.73 17.04
C ALA A 15 -3.47 7.10 15.64
N PRO A 16 -2.43 6.35 15.20
CA PRO A 16 -2.35 5.85 13.82
C PRO A 16 -3.39 4.78 13.49
N PHE A 17 -4.02 4.18 14.51
CA PHE A 17 -4.99 3.10 14.34
C PHE A 17 -6.45 3.58 14.29
N LEU A 18 -6.69 4.87 14.57
CA LEU A 18 -8.02 5.45 14.52
C LEU A 18 -8.35 5.92 13.09
N GLN A 19 -9.58 5.63 12.69
CA GLN A 19 -10.10 6.05 11.40
C GLN A 19 -10.28 7.56 11.35
N ASN A 20 -9.79 8.17 10.27
CA ASN A 20 -10.09 9.58 10.00
C ASN A 20 -11.55 9.75 9.53
N PRO A 21 -12.22 10.83 9.99
CA PRO A 21 -13.59 11.11 9.58
C PRO A 21 -13.69 11.28 8.07
N PHE A 22 -14.84 10.93 7.51
CA PHE A 22 -15.09 11.12 6.09
C PHE A 22 -15.16 12.62 5.78
N GLU A 23 -14.35 13.08 4.83
CA GLU A 23 -14.32 14.48 4.42
C GLU A 23 -15.50 14.77 3.49
N MET A 24 -16.60 15.29 4.05
CA MET A 24 -17.72 15.77 3.27
C MET A 24 -17.37 17.11 2.62
N PRO A 25 -17.62 17.29 1.31
CA PRO A 25 -17.48 18.59 0.65
C PRO A 25 -18.51 19.60 1.18
N ASN A 26 -18.19 20.89 1.06
CA ASN A 26 -18.99 22.00 1.61
C ASN A 26 -20.45 22.00 1.11
N GLN A 27 -20.69 21.57 -0.14
CA GLN A 27 -22.03 21.49 -0.74
C GLN A 27 -22.73 20.17 -0.37
N LYS A 28 -23.10 20.01 0.91
CA LYS A 28 -23.66 18.75 1.44
C LYS A 28 -24.91 18.28 0.69
N PHE A 29 -25.82 19.19 0.32
CA PHE A 29 -27.07 18.85 -0.39
C PHE A 29 -26.82 18.26 -1.77
N PHE A 30 -25.91 18.86 -2.56
CA PHE A 30 -25.51 18.35 -3.86
C PHE A 30 -24.96 16.92 -3.75
N PHE A 31 -24.04 16.69 -2.82
CA PHE A 31 -23.44 15.36 -2.64
C PHE A 31 -24.40 14.33 -2.04
N PHE A 32 -25.41 14.76 -1.30
CA PHE A 32 -26.45 13.87 -0.78
C PHE A 32 -27.28 13.25 -1.91
N ILE A 33 -27.59 14.02 -2.97
CA ILE A 33 -28.37 13.56 -4.11
C ILE A 33 -27.47 12.88 -5.16
N PHE A 34 -26.40 13.55 -5.59
CA PHE A 34 -25.56 13.06 -6.68
C PHE A 34 -24.56 11.99 -6.26
N GLY A 35 -24.16 11.96 -4.99
CA GLY A 35 -23.20 10.98 -4.47
C GLY A 35 -23.68 9.52 -4.62
N PRO A 36 -24.91 9.18 -4.19
CA PRO A 36 -25.48 7.84 -4.41
C PRO A 36 -25.62 7.47 -5.88
N ILE A 37 -26.06 8.40 -6.74
CA ILE A 37 -26.19 8.17 -8.20
C ILE A 37 -24.81 7.86 -8.81
N LEU A 38 -23.82 8.69 -8.49
CA LEU A 38 -22.43 8.49 -8.93
C LEU A 38 -21.86 7.15 -8.42
N PHE A 39 -22.13 6.82 -7.16
CA PHE A 39 -21.73 5.56 -6.55
C PHE A 39 -22.30 4.36 -7.33
N LEU A 40 -23.60 4.35 -7.62
CA LEU A 40 -24.27 3.26 -8.35
C LEU A 40 -23.74 3.11 -9.77
N ILE A 41 -23.65 4.22 -10.53
CA ILE A 41 -23.14 4.22 -11.91
C ILE A 41 -21.71 3.70 -11.95
N ARG A 42 -20.82 4.20 -11.08
CA ARG A 42 -19.41 3.75 -11.03
C ARG A 42 -19.30 2.29 -10.67
N HIS A 43 -20.07 1.83 -9.68
CA HIS A 43 -20.05 0.43 -9.28
C HIS A 43 -20.50 -0.50 -10.39
N LEU A 44 -21.53 -0.11 -11.15
CA LEU A 44 -21.97 -0.87 -12.33
C LEU A 44 -20.84 -1.01 -13.35
N PHE A 45 -20.17 0.09 -13.72
CA PHE A 45 -19.05 0.04 -14.66
C PHE A 45 -17.83 -0.73 -14.13
N ILE A 46 -17.47 -0.55 -12.86
CA ILE A 46 -16.37 -1.29 -12.23
C ILE A 46 -16.69 -2.79 -12.21
N PHE A 47 -17.93 -3.16 -11.92
CA PHE A 47 -18.37 -4.55 -11.90
C PHE A 47 -18.32 -5.18 -13.30
N ILE A 48 -18.82 -4.48 -14.33
CA ILE A 48 -18.72 -4.91 -15.72
C ILE A 48 -17.25 -5.10 -16.13
N LEU A 49 -16.39 -4.12 -15.83
CA LEU A 49 -14.95 -4.24 -16.11
C LEU A 49 -14.28 -5.40 -15.38
N PHE A 50 -14.68 -5.67 -14.14
CA PHE A 50 -14.17 -6.79 -13.37
C PHE A 50 -14.55 -8.14 -14.01
N ILE A 51 -15.81 -8.31 -14.40
CA ILE A 51 -16.28 -9.51 -15.10
C ILE A 51 -15.53 -9.68 -16.43
N THR A 52 -15.45 -8.62 -17.22
CA THR A 52 -14.74 -8.64 -18.51
C THR A 52 -13.26 -8.97 -18.32
N TYR A 53 -12.60 -8.39 -17.32
CA TYR A 53 -11.22 -8.73 -16.98
C TYR A 53 -11.07 -10.20 -16.60
N PHE A 54 -11.96 -10.72 -15.76
CA PHE A 54 -11.90 -12.09 -15.28
C PHE A 54 -12.09 -13.10 -16.42
N ILE A 55 -13.11 -12.91 -17.25
CA ILE A 55 -13.43 -13.82 -18.36
C ILE A 55 -12.38 -13.71 -19.46
N PHE A 56 -12.12 -12.51 -19.98
CA PHE A 56 -11.27 -12.34 -21.16
C PHE A 56 -9.78 -12.33 -20.81
N VAL A 57 -9.35 -11.55 -19.82
CA VAL A 57 -7.90 -11.37 -19.56
C VAL A 57 -7.34 -12.49 -18.69
N HIS A 58 -8.02 -12.82 -17.59
CA HIS A 58 -7.51 -13.82 -16.65
C HIS A 58 -7.70 -15.24 -17.16
N THR A 59 -8.90 -15.61 -17.60
CA THR A 59 -9.22 -16.99 -18.00
C THR A 59 -8.79 -17.33 -19.42
N LEU A 60 -9.02 -16.45 -20.40
CA LEU A 60 -8.75 -16.74 -21.81
C LEU A 60 -7.34 -16.29 -22.25
N LEU A 61 -7.00 -15.02 -22.02
CA LEU A 61 -5.81 -14.41 -22.63
C LEU A 61 -4.52 -14.73 -21.87
N SER A 62 -4.52 -14.68 -20.54
CA SER A 62 -3.31 -14.87 -19.73
C SER A 62 -2.69 -16.28 -19.90
N PRO A 63 -3.45 -17.40 -19.87
CA PRO A 63 -2.82 -18.71 -20.00
C PRO A 63 -2.19 -18.94 -21.38
N VAL A 64 -2.81 -18.44 -22.45
CA VAL A 64 -2.39 -18.66 -23.83
C VAL A 64 -1.29 -17.69 -24.27
N LEU A 65 -1.47 -16.39 -24.02
CA LEU A 65 -0.59 -15.36 -24.56
C LEU A 65 0.49 -14.89 -23.59
N GLN A 66 0.38 -15.14 -22.28
CA GLN A 66 1.46 -14.76 -21.35
C GLN A 66 2.80 -15.47 -21.62
N PRO A 67 2.87 -16.76 -22.00
CA PRO A 67 4.16 -17.38 -22.35
C PRO A 67 4.72 -16.84 -23.68
N ILE A 68 3.87 -16.45 -24.63
CA ILE A 68 4.28 -16.03 -25.97
C ILE A 68 4.62 -14.53 -26.02
N PHE A 69 3.75 -13.68 -25.44
CA PHE A 69 3.84 -12.23 -25.47
C PHE A 69 3.59 -11.61 -24.08
N PRO A 70 4.54 -11.75 -23.13
CA PRO A 70 4.34 -11.27 -21.76
C PRO A 70 4.15 -9.73 -21.67
N LYS A 71 4.77 -8.97 -22.57
CA LYS A 71 4.69 -7.50 -22.59
C LYS A 71 3.30 -6.99 -22.99
N THR A 72 2.64 -7.64 -23.95
CA THR A 72 1.31 -7.22 -24.42
C THR A 72 0.26 -7.49 -23.34
N ILE A 73 0.32 -8.65 -22.68
CA ILE A 73 -0.56 -8.98 -21.55
C ILE A 73 -0.37 -8.01 -20.40
N HIS A 74 0.87 -7.62 -20.10
CA HIS A 74 1.13 -6.61 -19.08
C HIS A 74 0.51 -5.25 -19.45
N LEU A 75 0.60 -4.82 -20.71
CA LEU A 75 -0.03 -3.61 -21.20
C LEU A 75 -1.57 -3.67 -21.07
N ILE A 76 -2.20 -4.78 -21.45
CA ILE A 76 -3.64 -4.98 -21.31
C ILE A 76 -4.05 -4.90 -19.84
N LYS A 77 -3.37 -5.64 -18.94
CA LYS A 77 -3.61 -5.58 -17.49
C LYS A 77 -3.49 -4.14 -16.96
N LYS A 78 -2.49 -3.39 -17.45
CA LYS A 78 -2.29 -1.99 -17.09
C LYS A 78 -3.42 -1.08 -17.56
N ILE A 79 -3.95 -1.29 -18.77
CA ILE A 79 -5.11 -0.54 -19.28
C ILE A 79 -6.33 -0.78 -18.39
N PHE A 80 -6.64 -2.03 -18.07
CA PHE A 80 -7.77 -2.36 -17.18
C PHE A 80 -7.65 -1.68 -15.82
N ILE A 81 -6.50 -1.78 -15.15
CA ILE A 81 -6.29 -1.14 -13.84
C ILE A 81 -6.34 0.39 -13.98
N GLY A 82 -5.78 0.94 -15.06
CA GLY A 82 -5.84 2.38 -15.36
C GLY A 82 -7.29 2.86 -15.47
N THR A 83 -8.14 2.14 -16.20
CA THR A 83 -9.57 2.45 -16.32
C THR A 83 -10.28 2.38 -14.97
N VAL A 84 -9.97 1.38 -14.13
CA VAL A 84 -10.52 1.29 -12.77
C VAL A 84 -10.11 2.50 -11.92
N LEU A 85 -8.85 2.94 -11.99
CA LEU A 85 -8.40 4.15 -11.28
C LEU A 85 -9.15 5.40 -11.75
N VAL A 86 -9.33 5.58 -13.07
CA VAL A 86 -10.08 6.70 -13.64
C VAL A 86 -11.56 6.67 -13.21
N LEU A 87 -12.20 5.51 -13.22
CA LEU A 87 -13.59 5.36 -12.74
C LEU A 87 -13.72 5.69 -11.25
N CYS A 88 -12.72 5.35 -10.44
CA CYS A 88 -12.64 5.75 -9.04
C CYS A 88 -12.35 7.25 -8.85
N GLY A 89 -12.16 8.03 -9.93
CA GLY A 89 -11.84 9.45 -9.87
C GLY A 89 -10.42 9.74 -9.40
N ILE A 90 -9.51 8.78 -9.55
CA ILE A 90 -8.12 8.90 -9.09
C ILE A 90 -7.28 9.54 -10.20
N PHE A 91 -6.74 10.72 -9.91
CA PHE A 91 -5.82 11.42 -10.81
C PHE A 91 -4.45 11.58 -10.14
N PRO A 92 -3.49 10.68 -10.41
CA PRO A 92 -2.20 10.70 -9.75
C PRO A 92 -1.32 11.83 -10.27
N VAL A 93 -0.89 12.70 -9.36
CA VAL A 93 0.14 13.72 -9.58
C VAL A 93 1.47 13.16 -9.12
N TYR A 94 2.43 13.06 -10.05
CA TYR A 94 3.73 12.47 -9.78
C TYR A 94 4.78 13.52 -9.49
N SER A 95 5.53 13.33 -8.41
CA SER A 95 6.67 14.17 -8.04
C SER A 95 7.84 13.29 -7.62
N GLN A 96 9.07 13.69 -7.97
CA GLN A 96 10.28 12.99 -7.55
C GLN A 96 11.05 13.89 -6.59
N MET A 97 11.52 13.33 -5.47
CA MET A 97 12.24 14.08 -4.44
C MET A 97 13.58 13.42 -4.15
N TYR A 98 14.60 14.24 -3.91
CA TYR A 98 15.87 13.78 -3.36
C TYR A 98 15.69 13.58 -1.85
N VAL A 99 15.99 12.37 -1.37
CA VAL A 99 15.96 12.09 0.08
C VAL A 99 17.34 12.28 0.70
N HIS A 100 18.39 12.03 -0.09
CA HIS A 100 19.79 12.30 0.25
C HIS A 100 20.37 13.31 -0.74
N SER A 101 21.19 14.24 -0.22
CA SER A 101 21.55 15.51 -0.87
C SER A 101 22.76 15.45 -1.82
N SER A 102 23.26 14.28 -2.23
CA SER A 102 24.60 14.21 -2.82
C SER A 102 24.68 13.87 -4.32
N GLU A 103 23.63 13.39 -5.00
CA GLU A 103 23.80 12.92 -6.39
C GLU A 103 22.71 13.38 -7.35
N ASN A 104 23.13 14.04 -8.44
CA ASN A 104 22.31 14.55 -9.53
C ASN A 104 21.74 13.47 -10.46
N THR A 105 21.83 12.19 -10.11
CA THR A 105 21.37 11.10 -10.97
C THR A 105 19.89 10.81 -10.73
N ASN A 106 19.06 11.03 -11.77
CA ASN A 106 17.65 10.65 -11.72
C ASN A 106 17.51 9.16 -12.05
N ILE A 107 17.69 8.31 -11.03
CA ILE A 107 17.61 6.86 -11.20
C ILE A 107 16.16 6.40 -11.03
N LYS A 108 15.65 5.65 -12.02
CA LYS A 108 14.33 5.02 -11.95
C LYS A 108 14.46 3.58 -11.42
N PRO A 109 13.46 3.08 -10.66
CA PRO A 109 13.41 1.67 -10.27
C PRO A 109 13.42 0.77 -11.51
N LYS A 110 14.25 -0.28 -11.44
CA LYS A 110 14.42 -1.33 -12.46
C LYS A 110 14.07 -2.69 -11.84
N PRO A 111 13.89 -3.75 -12.67
CA PRO A 111 13.82 -5.11 -12.15
C PRO A 111 14.92 -5.45 -11.14
N LYS A 112 14.63 -6.31 -10.17
CA LYS A 112 15.44 -6.64 -8.96
C LYS A 112 15.53 -5.56 -7.88
N ASP A 113 15.08 -4.34 -8.14
CA ASP A 113 15.01 -3.33 -7.09
C ASP A 113 13.82 -3.57 -6.17
N ILE A 114 13.92 -3.04 -4.95
CA ILE A 114 12.86 -3.10 -3.94
C ILE A 114 12.22 -1.73 -3.80
N ILE A 115 10.89 -1.66 -3.86
CA ILE A 115 10.12 -0.48 -3.51
C ILE A 115 9.57 -0.66 -2.11
N VAL A 116 9.88 0.30 -1.23
CA VAL A 116 9.36 0.35 0.14
C VAL A 116 8.33 1.45 0.23
N SER A 117 7.13 1.12 0.69
CA SER A 117 6.04 2.08 0.80
C SER A 117 5.25 1.93 2.08
N CYS A 118 4.55 3.01 2.45
CA CYS A 118 3.62 3.00 3.56
C CYS A 118 2.45 2.05 3.28
N CYS A 119 1.91 1.44 4.35
CA CYS A 119 0.76 0.55 4.29
C CYS A 119 -0.47 1.30 4.83
N CYS A 120 -1.26 1.92 3.94
CA CYS A 120 -2.38 2.76 4.36
C CYS A 120 -3.73 2.26 3.84
N SER A 121 -3.81 1.81 2.59
CA SER A 121 -5.07 1.31 2.02
C SER A 121 -4.89 0.40 0.81
N PRO A 122 -5.94 -0.37 0.43
CA PRO A 122 -6.01 -1.09 -0.85
C PRO A 122 -5.59 -0.27 -2.09
N LEU A 123 -5.73 1.06 -2.03
CA LEU A 123 -5.33 1.96 -3.11
C LEU A 123 -3.83 1.89 -3.39
N ASP A 124 -3.00 1.69 -2.37
CA ASP A 124 -1.54 1.57 -2.50
C ASP A 124 -1.20 0.40 -3.43
N ILE A 125 -1.86 -0.74 -3.21
CA ILE A 125 -1.72 -1.94 -4.04
C ILE A 125 -2.17 -1.68 -5.48
N LEU A 126 -3.33 -1.04 -5.67
CA LEU A 126 -3.85 -0.72 -7.01
C LEU A 126 -2.88 0.17 -7.79
N TYR A 127 -2.38 1.23 -7.15
CA TYR A 127 -1.43 2.14 -7.78
C TYR A 127 -0.10 1.45 -8.12
N LEU A 128 0.47 0.70 -7.18
CA LEU A 128 1.72 -0.02 -7.40
C LEU A 128 1.57 -1.07 -8.51
N THR A 129 0.44 -1.77 -8.57
CA THR A 129 0.13 -2.72 -9.65
C THR A 129 0.06 -2.00 -11.00
N PHE A 130 -0.61 -0.85 -11.07
CA PHE A 130 -0.71 -0.04 -12.30
C PHE A 130 0.65 0.46 -12.78
N LYS A 131 1.50 0.95 -11.87
CA LYS A 131 2.76 1.62 -12.22
C LYS A 131 3.90 0.66 -12.47
N TYR A 132 4.06 -0.37 -11.62
CA TYR A 132 5.24 -1.22 -11.59
C TYR A 132 4.95 -2.71 -11.77
N ASN A 133 3.69 -3.16 -11.60
CA ASN A 133 3.32 -4.58 -11.53
C ASN A 133 4.29 -5.41 -10.68
N PRO A 134 4.51 -5.02 -9.41
CA PRO A 134 5.52 -5.63 -8.57
C PRO A 134 5.07 -6.99 -8.04
N VAL A 135 6.03 -7.73 -7.51
CA VAL A 135 5.78 -8.87 -6.63
C VAL A 135 5.43 -8.29 -5.25
N PHE A 136 4.25 -8.62 -4.71
CA PHE A 136 3.83 -8.12 -3.41
C PHE A 136 4.25 -9.07 -2.29
N THR A 137 4.56 -8.48 -1.14
CA THR A 137 4.96 -9.20 0.07
C THR A 137 4.15 -8.73 1.27
N ILE A 138 3.98 -9.62 2.25
CA ILE A 138 3.46 -9.30 3.58
C ILE A 138 4.60 -9.47 4.58
N SER A 139 4.84 -8.43 5.37
CA SER A 139 5.81 -8.44 6.47
C SER A 139 5.11 -8.75 7.79
N PHE A 140 5.78 -9.48 8.68
CA PHE A 140 5.24 -9.90 9.99
C PHE A 140 6.07 -9.31 11.15
N SER A 141 5.48 -9.17 12.35
CA SER A 141 6.23 -8.76 13.54
C SER A 141 7.26 -9.80 13.95
N ASN A 142 8.39 -9.32 14.49
CA ASN A 142 9.44 -10.12 15.13
C ASN A 142 10.04 -11.21 14.22
N THR A 143 9.95 -11.03 12.90
CA THR A 143 10.56 -11.95 11.93
C THR A 143 11.14 -11.20 10.75
N VAL A 144 12.23 -11.76 10.23
CA VAL A 144 12.91 -11.29 9.01
C VAL A 144 12.22 -11.82 7.73
N LEU A 145 11.35 -12.82 7.87
CA LEU A 145 10.68 -13.49 6.77
C LEU A 145 9.48 -12.69 6.25
N VAL A 146 9.18 -12.87 4.97
CA VAL A 146 8.04 -12.28 4.27
C VAL A 146 7.21 -13.35 3.57
N GLU A 147 5.91 -13.12 3.42
CA GLU A 147 5.04 -13.99 2.61
C GLU A 147 4.84 -13.37 1.23
N HIS A 148 5.16 -14.12 0.17
CA HIS A 148 4.82 -13.72 -1.20
C HIS A 148 3.31 -13.85 -1.46
N VAL A 149 2.70 -12.79 -1.97
CA VAL A 149 1.26 -12.74 -2.23
C VAL A 149 0.90 -12.13 -3.59
N SER A 150 -0.26 -12.53 -4.11
CA SER A 150 -0.86 -11.87 -5.28
C SER A 150 -1.35 -10.46 -4.92
N GLY A 151 -1.48 -9.58 -5.92
CA GLY A 151 -2.02 -8.23 -5.69
C GLY A 151 -3.43 -8.24 -5.09
N ILE A 152 -4.29 -9.20 -5.48
CA ILE A 152 -5.64 -9.35 -4.89
C ILE A 152 -5.54 -9.73 -3.42
N LYS A 153 -4.69 -10.71 -3.07
CA LYS A 153 -4.49 -11.13 -1.67
C LYS A 153 -3.88 -10.00 -0.83
N ALA A 154 -2.94 -9.22 -1.38
CA ALA A 154 -2.38 -8.04 -0.72
C ALA A 154 -3.45 -6.95 -0.50
N MET A 155 -4.35 -6.75 -1.47
CA MET A 155 -5.46 -5.80 -1.35
C MET A 155 -6.43 -6.19 -0.24
N PHE A 156 -6.81 -7.47 -0.15
CA PHE A 156 -7.65 -7.97 0.94
C PHE A 156 -6.92 -7.99 2.29
N TYR A 157 -5.60 -8.18 2.30
CA TYR A 157 -4.80 -8.10 3.52
C TYR A 157 -4.93 -6.72 4.18
N MET A 158 -4.93 -5.63 3.39
CA MET A 158 -5.13 -4.26 3.87
C MET A 158 -6.53 -3.97 4.48
N LEU A 159 -7.49 -4.89 4.27
CA LEU A 159 -8.83 -4.83 4.86
C LEU A 159 -9.00 -5.82 6.02
N SER A 160 -7.97 -6.60 6.32
CA SER A 160 -7.99 -7.68 7.31
C SER A 160 -7.22 -7.30 8.57
N THR A 161 -7.32 -8.14 9.61
CA THR A 161 -6.46 -8.05 10.77
C THR A 161 -5.05 -8.55 10.41
N PRO A 162 -3.98 -7.91 10.89
CA PRO A 162 -2.64 -8.45 10.72
C PRO A 162 -2.58 -9.89 11.26
N LYS A 163 -1.88 -10.75 10.53
CA LYS A 163 -1.75 -12.18 10.86
C LYS A 163 -0.42 -12.43 11.53
N LYS A 164 -0.37 -13.46 12.37
CA LYS A 164 0.90 -14.03 12.84
C LYS A 164 1.60 -14.75 11.67
N PRO A 165 2.94 -14.82 11.65
CA PRO A 165 3.68 -15.48 10.59
C PRO A 165 3.25 -16.94 10.45
N SER A 166 2.99 -17.37 9.21
CA SER A 166 2.71 -18.77 8.89
C SER A 166 3.92 -19.39 8.22
N TYR A 167 4.63 -20.28 8.93
CA TYR A 167 5.90 -20.84 8.46
C TYR A 167 5.83 -21.62 7.13
N LYS A 168 4.63 -22.00 6.65
CA LYS A 168 4.48 -22.79 5.42
C LYS A 168 4.81 -22.03 4.13
N ASN A 169 4.61 -20.71 4.08
CA ASN A 169 4.75 -19.91 2.85
C ASN A 169 5.72 -18.72 2.98
N ASN A 170 6.52 -18.73 4.05
CA ASN A 170 7.42 -17.64 4.35
C ASN A 170 8.76 -17.81 3.63
N THR A 171 9.27 -16.75 3.03
CA THR A 171 10.54 -16.70 2.30
C THR A 171 11.33 -15.44 2.65
N THR A 172 12.58 -15.33 2.21
CA THR A 172 13.40 -14.12 2.34
C THR A 172 13.27 -13.24 1.10
N LEU A 173 13.52 -11.93 1.26
CA LEU A 173 13.55 -11.01 0.12
C LEU A 173 14.66 -11.35 -0.89
N ASP A 174 15.81 -11.85 -0.42
CA ASP A 174 16.86 -12.39 -1.29
C ASP A 174 16.34 -13.54 -2.18
N ASN A 175 15.68 -14.54 -1.59
CA ASN A 175 15.13 -15.66 -2.36
C ASN A 175 14.06 -15.21 -3.36
N LEU A 176 13.22 -14.24 -2.98
CA LEU A 176 12.24 -13.66 -3.91
C LEU A 176 12.90 -12.89 -5.07
N SER A 177 14.02 -12.22 -4.82
CA SER A 177 14.77 -11.52 -5.86
C SER A 177 15.37 -12.49 -6.90
N LYS A 178 15.80 -13.67 -6.45
CA LYS A 178 16.29 -14.76 -7.30
C LYS A 178 15.16 -15.43 -8.09
N LEU A 179 13.99 -15.62 -7.47
CA LEU A 179 12.80 -16.21 -8.11
C LEU A 179 12.18 -15.29 -9.18
N TYR A 180 12.23 -13.97 -8.99
CA TYR A 180 11.61 -13.00 -9.89
C TYR A 180 12.61 -11.95 -10.42
N PRO A 181 13.62 -12.35 -11.20
CA PRO A 181 14.71 -11.45 -11.62
C PRO A 181 14.24 -10.32 -12.54
N ASN A 182 13.09 -10.48 -13.21
CA ASN A 182 12.55 -9.52 -14.17
C ASN A 182 11.46 -8.60 -13.57
N ARG A 183 11.27 -8.60 -12.24
CA ARG A 183 10.23 -7.81 -11.57
C ARG A 183 10.80 -7.04 -10.40
N ILE A 184 10.10 -5.97 -10.04
CA ILE A 184 10.33 -5.20 -8.81
C ILE A 184 9.61 -5.91 -7.66
N ILE A 185 10.20 -5.89 -6.46
CA ILE A 185 9.54 -6.37 -5.24
C ILE A 185 9.00 -5.16 -4.49
N SER A 186 7.75 -5.24 -4.05
CA SER A 186 7.12 -4.22 -3.21
C SER A 186 6.97 -4.74 -1.79
N VAL A 187 7.50 -3.99 -0.83
CA VAL A 187 7.53 -4.33 0.60
C VAL A 187 6.83 -3.24 1.40
N PHE A 188 6.00 -3.68 2.34
CA PHE A 188 5.31 -2.84 3.32
C PHE A 188 5.87 -3.13 4.71
N PRO A 189 7.01 -2.53 5.10
CA PRO A 189 7.72 -2.89 6.32
C PRO A 189 6.91 -2.58 7.60
N GLU A 190 5.90 -1.71 7.54
CA GLU A 190 4.94 -1.48 8.65
C GLU A 190 4.17 -2.76 9.05
N GLY A 191 4.06 -3.76 8.16
CA GLY A 191 3.39 -5.05 8.41
C GLY A 191 1.87 -4.99 8.59
N THR A 192 1.30 -3.81 8.84
CA THR A 192 -0.13 -3.58 9.02
C THR A 192 -0.55 -2.20 8.51
N THR A 193 -1.85 -1.99 8.31
CA THR A 193 -2.39 -0.71 7.86
C THR A 193 -2.44 0.35 8.97
N SER A 194 -2.10 1.58 8.60
CA SER A 194 -2.25 2.79 9.41
C SER A 194 -3.30 3.75 8.83
N ASN A 195 -3.57 4.84 9.52
CA ASN A 195 -4.45 5.92 9.04
C ASN A 195 -3.73 6.96 8.17
N GLY A 196 -2.44 6.74 7.88
CA GLY A 196 -1.59 7.59 7.05
C GLY A 196 -1.16 8.91 7.69
N ARG A 197 -1.41 9.14 8.99
CA ARG A 197 -0.94 10.34 9.71
C ARG A 197 0.43 10.17 10.39
N GLY A 198 0.80 8.93 10.70
CA GLY A 198 2.10 8.58 11.27
C GLY A 198 2.62 7.31 10.62
N LEU A 199 3.94 7.22 10.46
CA LEU A 199 4.62 6.05 9.93
C LEU A 199 4.84 5.05 11.06
N LEU A 200 4.25 3.86 10.96
CA LEU A 200 4.38 2.83 11.99
C LEU A 200 5.82 2.33 12.10
N LEU A 201 6.12 1.71 13.24
CA LEU A 201 7.38 1.01 13.47
C LEU A 201 7.56 -0.10 12.44
N PHE A 202 8.76 -0.20 11.88
CA PHE A 202 9.08 -1.21 10.88
C PHE A 202 9.31 -2.57 11.53
N THR A 203 8.88 -3.60 10.81
CA THR A 203 9.29 -4.99 11.02
C THR A 203 10.70 -5.21 10.48
N GLN A 204 11.36 -6.29 10.90
CA GLN A 204 12.72 -6.66 10.48
C GLN A 204 12.80 -7.22 9.04
N SER A 205 11.75 -7.01 8.23
CA SER A 205 11.64 -7.60 6.90
C SER A 205 12.78 -7.20 5.95
N LEU A 206 13.31 -5.98 6.05
CA LEU A 206 14.37 -5.51 5.14
C LEU A 206 15.74 -6.12 5.46
N GLN A 207 15.93 -6.73 6.63
CA GLN A 207 17.16 -7.46 6.96
C GLN A 207 17.36 -8.71 6.09
N SER A 208 16.28 -9.21 5.47
CA SER A 208 16.33 -10.38 4.57
C SER A 208 16.78 -10.08 3.13
N VAL A 209 17.16 -8.83 2.86
CA VAL A 209 17.50 -8.33 1.52
C VAL A 209 18.92 -8.74 1.12
N ALA A 210 19.13 -9.07 -0.15
CA ALA A 210 20.46 -9.38 -0.68
C ALA A 210 21.42 -8.19 -0.53
N PRO A 211 22.73 -8.43 -0.33
CA PRO A 211 23.72 -7.36 -0.33
C PRO A 211 23.69 -6.60 -1.66
N GLN A 212 23.97 -5.29 -1.62
CA GLN A 212 23.96 -4.37 -2.78
C GLN A 212 22.60 -4.16 -3.47
N THR A 213 21.49 -4.59 -2.86
CA THR A 213 20.16 -4.33 -3.41
C THR A 213 19.80 -2.86 -3.29
N ARG A 214 19.19 -2.30 -4.34
CA ARG A 214 18.72 -0.91 -4.37
C ARG A 214 17.30 -0.83 -3.85
N ILE A 215 17.11 -0.02 -2.82
CA ILE A 215 15.83 0.20 -2.16
C ILE A 215 15.33 1.61 -2.47
N PHE A 216 14.11 1.72 -2.99
CA PHE A 216 13.46 2.98 -3.34
C PHE A 216 12.27 3.24 -2.40
N PRO A 217 12.43 4.17 -1.44
CA PRO A 217 11.30 4.69 -0.68
C PRO A 217 10.27 5.37 -1.61
N LEU A 218 9.01 4.98 -1.48
CA LEU A 218 7.89 5.51 -2.24
C LEU A 218 6.74 5.86 -1.30
N SER A 219 6.30 7.10 -1.33
CA SER A 219 5.16 7.60 -0.57
C SER A 219 3.99 7.90 -1.51
N ILE A 220 2.85 7.33 -1.19
CA ILE A 220 1.57 7.62 -1.84
C ILE A 220 0.75 8.43 -0.85
N LYS A 221 0.46 9.69 -1.18
CA LYS A 221 -0.39 10.56 -0.37
C LYS A 221 -1.74 10.75 -1.01
N TYR A 222 -2.77 10.52 -0.23
CA TYR A 222 -4.15 10.82 -0.57
C TYR A 222 -4.90 11.19 0.72
N SER A 223 -6.13 11.64 0.57
CA SER A 223 -6.98 12.05 1.69
C SER A 223 -7.10 10.93 2.74
N HIS A 224 -6.77 11.24 3.99
CA HIS A 224 -6.56 10.22 5.03
C HIS A 224 -7.83 9.43 5.42
N TYR A 225 -9.02 9.84 4.98
CA TYR A 225 -10.26 9.10 5.20
C TYR A 225 -10.38 7.82 4.35
N LEU A 226 -9.58 7.70 3.29
CA LEU A 226 -9.46 6.51 2.44
C LEU A 226 -8.54 5.45 3.03
N ALA A 227 -7.76 5.80 4.06
CA ALA A 227 -6.98 4.83 4.81
C ALA A 227 -7.88 3.81 5.51
N THR A 228 -7.40 2.58 5.64
CA THR A 228 -8.10 1.45 6.26
C THR A 228 -7.36 0.93 7.50
N PRO A 229 -7.17 1.77 8.53
CA PRO A 229 -6.42 1.38 9.72
C PRO A 229 -7.05 0.17 10.41
N HIS A 230 -8.36 0.05 10.51
CA HIS A 230 -8.99 -1.13 11.09
C HIS A 230 -9.70 -1.95 10.00
N PRO A 231 -9.91 -3.27 10.22
CA PRO A 231 -10.63 -4.11 9.29
C PRO A 231 -11.99 -3.49 8.95
N LYS A 232 -12.24 -3.37 7.66
CA LYS A 232 -13.49 -2.84 7.10
C LYS A 232 -13.94 -3.74 5.99
N SER A 233 -15.25 -3.71 5.71
CA SER A 233 -15.74 -4.34 4.50
C SER A 233 -15.17 -3.60 3.28
N LEU A 234 -14.85 -4.38 2.25
CA LEU A 234 -14.47 -3.85 0.94
C LEU A 234 -15.54 -2.89 0.40
N PHE A 235 -16.81 -3.18 0.68
CA PHE A 235 -17.94 -2.30 0.35
C PHE A 235 -17.81 -0.91 0.98
N THR A 236 -17.52 -0.79 2.28
CA THR A 236 -17.35 0.52 2.93
C THR A 236 -16.16 1.29 2.35
N PHE A 237 -15.08 0.60 1.99
CA PHE A 237 -13.94 1.22 1.32
C PHE A 237 -14.32 1.73 -0.07
N LEU A 238 -14.93 0.88 -0.91
CA LEU A 238 -15.37 1.26 -2.24
C LEU A 238 -16.40 2.39 -2.21
N PHE A 239 -17.34 2.38 -1.26
CA PHE A 239 -18.27 3.47 -1.04
C PHE A 239 -17.53 4.79 -0.82
N ARG A 240 -16.59 4.85 0.14
CA ARG A 240 -15.80 6.06 0.39
C ARG A 240 -14.98 6.50 -0.82
N LEU A 241 -14.49 5.53 -1.60
CA LEU A 241 -13.69 5.80 -2.78
C LEU A 241 -14.54 6.33 -3.94
N THR A 242 -15.68 5.74 -4.27
CA THR A 242 -16.43 6.15 -5.47
C THR A 242 -17.44 7.26 -5.22
N PHE A 243 -17.80 7.54 -3.96
CA PHE A 243 -18.79 8.57 -3.60
C PHE A 243 -18.33 9.99 -3.95
N LYS A 244 -17.01 10.25 -3.98
CA LYS A 244 -16.45 11.55 -4.38
C LYS A 244 -16.05 11.53 -5.85
N LEU A 245 -16.35 12.60 -6.58
CA LEU A 245 -16.03 12.73 -8.01
C LEU A 245 -14.54 12.57 -8.32
N SER A 246 -13.66 13.14 -7.50
CA SER A 246 -12.23 13.03 -7.71
C SER A 246 -11.43 13.01 -6.41
N HIS A 247 -10.30 12.31 -6.47
CA HIS A 247 -9.29 12.23 -5.43
C HIS A 247 -7.95 12.69 -5.97
N LYS A 248 -7.33 13.65 -5.27
CA LYS A 248 -5.96 14.05 -5.55
C LYS A 248 -5.03 13.04 -4.88
N ILE A 249 -4.15 12.43 -5.68
CA ILE A 249 -3.12 11.52 -5.18
C ILE A 249 -1.77 12.10 -5.52
N HIS A 250 -0.93 12.34 -4.53
CA HIS A 250 0.44 12.80 -4.71
C HIS A 250 1.38 11.63 -4.49
N ILE A 251 2.07 11.22 -5.55
CA ILE A 251 3.10 10.19 -5.45
C ILE A 251 4.45 10.88 -5.37
N LYS A 252 5.24 10.42 -4.40
CA LYS A 252 6.63 10.80 -4.20
C LYS A 252 7.48 9.55 -4.22
N ILE A 253 8.55 9.58 -4.99
CA ILE A 253 9.56 8.52 -4.97
C ILE A 253 10.94 9.14 -4.74
N SER A 254 11.79 8.43 -4.01
CA SER A 254 13.19 8.78 -3.89
C SER A 254 13.88 8.72 -5.25
N LYS A 255 14.62 9.77 -5.60
CA LYS A 255 15.47 9.79 -6.81
C LYS A 255 16.74 8.96 -6.63
N THR A 256 17.25 8.86 -5.40
CA THR A 256 18.43 8.09 -5.05
C THR A 256 18.03 6.81 -4.33
N PRO A 257 18.53 5.64 -4.76
CA PRO A 257 18.32 4.40 -4.04
C PRO A 257 19.15 4.35 -2.75
N ILE A 258 18.61 3.68 -1.74
CA ILE A 258 19.38 3.27 -0.56
C ILE A 258 19.97 1.90 -0.90
N ILE A 259 21.29 1.76 -0.79
CA ILE A 259 22.00 0.52 -1.09
C ILE A 259 22.13 -0.28 0.20
N SER A 260 21.65 -1.53 0.21
CA SER A 260 21.60 -2.36 1.43
C SER A 260 22.96 -2.60 2.09
N SER A 261 24.04 -2.68 1.32
CA SER A 261 25.40 -2.92 1.84
C SER A 261 25.94 -1.79 2.73
N ASN A 262 25.41 -0.57 2.58
CA ASN A 262 25.95 0.58 3.32
C ASN A 262 25.38 0.69 4.74
N TYR A 263 24.29 -0.04 5.05
CA TYR A 263 23.51 0.14 6.28
C TYR A 263 23.02 -1.21 6.84
N GLN A 264 23.82 -2.28 6.81
CA GLN A 264 23.34 -3.64 7.09
C GLN A 264 22.59 -3.80 8.43
N GLU A 265 23.07 -3.20 9.52
CA GLU A 265 22.44 -3.29 10.85
C GLU A 265 21.31 -2.26 11.05
N GLU A 266 21.40 -1.08 10.44
CA GLU A 266 20.47 0.05 10.60
C GLU A 266 19.58 0.29 9.36
N LEU A 267 19.39 -0.75 8.53
CA LEU A 267 18.73 -0.61 7.23
C LEU A 267 17.28 -0.16 7.40
N ASP A 268 16.55 -0.81 8.31
CA ASP A 268 15.16 -0.50 8.62
C ASP A 268 15.00 0.95 9.11
N GLU A 269 15.90 1.41 9.98
CA GLU A 269 15.88 2.76 10.50
C GLU A 269 16.16 3.81 9.41
N THR A 270 17.20 3.58 8.60
CA THR A 270 17.60 4.48 7.51
C THR A 270 16.49 4.61 6.47
N VAL A 271 15.87 3.49 6.09
CA VAL A 271 14.73 3.48 5.16
C VAL A 271 13.50 4.13 5.79
N SER A 272 13.25 3.92 7.09
CA SER A 272 12.14 4.54 7.83
C SER A 272 12.30 6.07 7.90
N ILE A 273 13.49 6.57 8.23
CA ILE A 273 13.80 8.02 8.23
C ILE A 273 13.60 8.60 6.83
N SER A 274 14.10 7.91 5.82
CA SER A 274 13.99 8.31 4.42
C SER A 274 12.53 8.38 3.96
N LEU A 275 11.74 7.36 4.28
CA LEU A 275 10.33 7.30 3.95
C LEU A 275 9.54 8.36 4.70
N SER A 276 9.81 8.59 6.00
CA SER A 276 9.20 9.64 6.82
C SER A 276 9.48 11.04 6.26
N LYS A 277 10.72 11.35 5.85
CA LYS A 277 11.09 12.62 5.20
C LYS A 277 10.36 12.80 3.86
N LEU A 278 10.36 11.77 3.01
CA LEU A 278 9.68 11.77 1.71
C LEU A 278 8.17 12.02 1.87
N SER A 279 7.57 11.30 2.80
CA SER A 279 6.15 11.34 3.13
C SER A 279 5.77 12.48 4.06
N LYS A 280 6.70 13.29 4.59
CA LYS A 280 6.40 14.37 5.55
C LYS A 280 5.40 13.94 6.64
N ILE A 281 5.56 12.74 7.19
CA ILE A 281 4.77 12.24 8.33
C ILE A 281 5.75 11.79 9.41
N PRO A 282 5.45 12.07 10.69
CA PRO A 282 6.31 11.65 11.78
C PRO A 282 6.30 10.13 11.93
N ARG A 283 7.41 9.58 12.42
CA ARG A 283 7.50 8.19 12.84
C ARG A 283 6.82 8.03 14.20
N VAL A 284 6.15 6.91 14.42
CA VAL A 284 5.50 6.58 15.69
C VAL A 284 6.03 5.25 16.22
N ASN A 285 6.11 5.12 17.54
CA ASN A 285 6.57 3.90 18.20
C ASN A 285 5.42 2.90 18.42
N LEU A 286 4.63 2.68 17.37
CA LEU A 286 3.51 1.74 17.35
C LEU A 286 3.66 0.86 16.11
N GLY A 287 3.59 -0.46 16.27
CA GLY A 287 3.77 -1.44 15.21
C GLY A 287 2.62 -2.44 15.11
N VAL A 288 2.94 -3.64 14.61
CA VAL A 288 1.97 -4.71 14.37
C VAL A 288 1.41 -5.28 15.68
N ASP A 289 2.22 -5.41 16.72
CA ASP A 289 1.79 -6.04 17.98
C ASP A 289 0.80 -5.12 18.73
N GLU A 290 1.07 -3.81 18.79
CA GLU A 290 0.14 -2.82 19.34
C GLU A 290 -1.14 -2.74 18.52
N LYS A 291 -1.04 -2.97 17.20
CA LYS A 291 -2.21 -3.03 16.32
C LYS A 291 -3.13 -4.19 16.67
N ILE A 292 -2.57 -5.38 16.89
CA ILE A 292 -3.35 -6.57 17.27
C ILE A 292 -4.08 -6.28 18.58
N ALA A 293 -3.37 -5.79 19.59
CA ALA A 293 -3.96 -5.41 20.88
C ALA A 293 -5.06 -4.34 20.74
N PHE A 294 -4.85 -3.34 19.89
CA PHE A 294 -5.88 -2.32 19.59
C PHE A 294 -7.14 -2.96 18.99
N LEU A 295 -6.99 -3.88 18.04
CA LEU A 295 -8.13 -4.50 17.37
C LEU A 295 -8.91 -5.45 18.29
N GLU A 296 -8.23 -6.12 19.22
CA GLU A 296 -8.87 -6.90 20.27
C GLU A 296 -9.72 -6.01 21.18
N ALA A 297 -9.15 -4.91 21.68
CA ALA A 297 -9.89 -3.93 22.49
C ALA A 297 -11.07 -3.30 21.72
N TRP A 298 -10.87 -2.97 20.44
CA TRP A 298 -11.91 -2.40 19.57
C TRP A 298 -13.08 -3.36 19.35
N LYS A 299 -12.82 -4.66 19.17
CA LYS A 299 -13.85 -5.68 19.01
C LYS A 299 -14.68 -5.85 20.28
N THR A 300 -14.03 -5.86 21.45
CA THR A 300 -14.73 -5.91 22.74
C THR A 300 -15.63 -4.70 22.89
N TYR A 301 -15.15 -3.51 22.56
CA TYR A 301 -15.94 -2.28 22.64
C TYR A 301 -17.19 -2.32 21.76
N LYS A 302 -17.09 -2.76 20.49
CA LYS A 302 -18.21 -2.75 19.54
C LYS A 302 -19.33 -3.76 19.88
N LYS A 303 -19.08 -4.69 20.80
CA LYS A 303 -20.10 -5.66 21.28
C LYS A 303 -21.00 -5.08 22.38
N TYR A 304 -20.61 -3.95 22.97
CA TYR A 304 -21.39 -3.18 23.93
C TYR A 304 -21.89 -1.88 23.29
#